data_AF-A0AA35NQ54-F1
#
_entry.id   AF-A0AA35NQ54-F1
#
_cell.length_a   1.000
_cell.length_b   1.000
_cell.length_c   1.000
_cell.angle_alpha   90.00
_cell.angle_beta   90.00
_cell.angle_gamma   90.00
#
_symmetry.space_group_name_H-M   'P 1'
#
loop_
_entity.id
_entity.type
_entity.pdbx_description
1 polymer ?
#
loop_
_entity_poly.entity_id
_entity_poly.type
_entity_poly.pdbx_seq_one_letter_code
_entity_poly.pdbx_strand_id
1 'polypeptide(L)'
;MSDKEQTSGNTDLENAPAGYYSSHDNDVHDVAEDERPSHDSLGKIYTGGDNDEYIYIGRQKFLKSDLYQAFGGTLNPGLAPAPVHKFANPAPLGLSAFALTTFVLSMFNARAQGITIPNVIVGCAMFYGGLVQLIAGIWEIALENTFGGTALCSYGGFWLSFAAIYIPWFGILEAYEGNESDLNNALGFYLLGWAIFTFGLTVCTMKSTVMFFLLFFLLSLTFLLLSIGHFAEKLGVTRAGGVLGVVVAFIAWYNAYAGVATKQNSYVLARPFPLPSTERVIF
;
A
#
# COMPACT_ATOMS: atom_id res chain seq x y z
N MET A 1 -14.92 -62.44 12.73
CA MET A 1 -16.17 -63.02 13.27
C MET A 1 -16.60 -62.09 14.38
N SER A 2 -17.61 -61.23 14.29
CA SER A 2 -18.68 -60.88 13.34
C SER A 2 -19.09 -59.47 13.82
N ASP A 3 -19.04 -58.41 13.02
CA ASP A 3 -20.06 -57.96 12.06
C ASP A 3 -21.44 -57.61 12.64
N LYS A 4 -21.92 -56.42 12.21
CA LYS A 4 -23.31 -55.89 12.08
C LYS A 4 -23.91 -55.13 13.28
N GLU A 5 -24.68 -54.03 13.11
CA GLU A 5 -25.12 -53.24 11.93
C GLU A 5 -25.74 -51.90 12.40
N GLN A 6 -25.48 -50.85 11.62
CA GLN A 6 -26.38 -49.81 11.07
C GLN A 6 -27.60 -49.26 11.82
N THR A 7 -27.73 -47.91 11.80
CA THR A 7 -28.71 -47.12 10.99
C THR A 7 -28.34 -45.63 11.12
N SER A 8 -27.94 -44.89 10.06
CA SER A 8 -28.70 -44.35 8.91
C SER A 8 -29.47 -43.05 9.22
N GLY A 9 -29.13 -41.94 8.52
CA GLY A 9 -29.96 -40.74 8.46
C GLY A 9 -29.23 -39.41 8.19
N ASN A 10 -28.72 -39.21 6.98
CA ASN A 10 -28.48 -37.89 6.34
C ASN A 10 -29.88 -37.28 6.05
N THR A 11 -30.21 -35.98 6.09
CA THR A 11 -29.74 -34.84 5.28
C THR A 11 -30.61 -33.58 5.59
N ASP A 12 -30.09 -32.40 5.24
CA ASP A 12 -30.77 -31.17 4.75
C ASP A 12 -31.47 -30.13 5.68
N LEU A 13 -30.90 -28.91 5.63
CA LEU A 13 -31.50 -27.58 5.35
C LEU A 13 -32.94 -27.26 5.82
N GLU A 14 -33.11 -26.19 6.61
CA GLU A 14 -33.98 -24.99 6.36
C GLU A 14 -34.47 -24.25 7.64
N ASN A 15 -34.16 -22.95 7.69
CA ASN A 15 -34.97 -21.76 8.07
C ASN A 15 -36.04 -21.74 9.22
N ALA A 16 -35.78 -20.81 10.18
CA ALA A 16 -36.64 -19.72 10.70
C ALA A 16 -37.90 -19.97 11.61
N PRO A 17 -38.33 -18.97 12.44
CA PRO A 17 -38.91 -19.18 13.79
C PRO A 17 -40.42 -18.86 13.97
N ALA A 18 -40.99 -19.23 15.13
CA ALA A 18 -42.38 -18.93 15.53
C ALA A 18 -42.45 -18.00 16.77
N GLY A 19 -43.30 -16.97 16.71
CA GLY A 19 -43.68 -16.10 17.83
C GLY A 19 -44.99 -16.53 18.51
N TYR A 20 -45.27 -15.96 19.68
CA TYR A 20 -46.55 -16.08 20.40
C TYR A 20 -46.86 -14.78 21.18
N TYR A 21 -48.09 -14.28 21.04
CA TYR A 21 -48.70 -13.16 21.78
C TYR A 21 -49.51 -13.67 22.98
N SER A 22 -49.74 -12.83 23.99
CA SER A 22 -50.92 -12.88 24.87
C SER A 22 -51.27 -11.49 25.45
N SER A 23 -52.56 -11.31 25.66
CA SER A 23 -53.40 -10.12 25.87
C SER A 23 -53.56 -9.62 27.31
N HIS A 24 -53.97 -8.35 27.50
CA HIS A 24 -55.25 -7.95 28.14
C HIS A 24 -55.53 -6.42 28.10
N ASP A 25 -56.81 -6.09 28.27
CA ASP A 25 -57.59 -4.95 27.77
C ASP A 25 -57.64 -3.65 28.61
N ASN A 26 -58.16 -2.60 27.93
CA ASN A 26 -58.92 -1.40 28.35
C ASN A 26 -58.16 -0.13 28.80
N ASP A 27 -58.11 0.90 27.94
CA ASP A 27 -59.03 2.06 28.03
C ASP A 27 -58.88 3.01 26.82
N VAL A 28 -59.97 3.67 26.48
CA VAL A 28 -60.21 4.51 25.29
C VAL A 28 -59.60 5.91 25.45
N HIS A 29 -58.81 6.38 24.46
CA HIS A 29 -58.96 7.67 23.74
C HIS A 29 -57.73 7.98 22.86
N ASP A 30 -58.01 8.18 21.56
CA ASP A 30 -57.44 9.18 20.66
C ASP A 30 -55.93 9.24 20.31
N VAL A 31 -55.71 9.07 18.99
CA VAL A 31 -54.76 9.76 18.09
C VAL A 31 -53.42 9.09 17.79
N ALA A 32 -53.22 8.96 16.47
CA ALA A 32 -52.00 8.77 15.69
C ALA A 32 -51.43 7.33 15.59
N GLU A 33 -51.75 6.71 14.46
CA GLU A 33 -51.04 5.60 13.85
C GLU A 33 -49.53 5.87 13.75
N ASP A 34 -48.71 4.98 14.29
CA ASP A 34 -47.32 4.79 13.84
C ASP A 34 -47.06 3.28 13.71
N GLU A 35 -47.68 2.68 12.68
CA GLU A 35 -47.35 1.34 12.25
C GLU A 35 -46.12 1.37 11.33
N ARG A 36 -45.01 0.86 11.86
CA ARG A 36 -43.79 0.55 11.13
C ARG A 36 -44.09 -0.47 10.02
N PRO A 37 -43.62 -0.28 8.77
CA PRO A 37 -43.68 -1.36 7.80
C PRO A 37 -42.47 -2.30 7.97
N SER A 38 -42.80 -3.59 8.07
CA SER A 38 -41.91 -4.74 8.01
C SER A 38 -41.26 -4.93 6.62
N HIS A 39 -40.20 -5.74 6.59
CA HIS A 39 -39.54 -6.30 5.42
C HIS A 39 -40.55 -6.88 4.41
N ASP A 40 -41.01 -6.10 3.44
CA ASP A 40 -41.09 -6.42 2.00
C ASP A 40 -41.70 -5.25 1.19
N SER A 41 -41.39 -4.00 1.54
CA SER A 41 -41.78 -2.89 0.68
C SER A 41 -40.74 -2.77 -0.44
N LEU A 42 -41.12 -3.20 -1.65
CA LEU A 42 -40.62 -2.58 -2.87
C LEU A 42 -40.63 -1.07 -2.61
N GLY A 43 -39.47 -0.50 -2.34
CA GLY A 43 -39.35 0.92 -2.05
C GLY A 43 -39.88 1.66 -3.26
N LYS A 44 -41.10 2.21 -3.17
CA LYS A 44 -41.74 2.86 -4.30
C LYS A 44 -40.79 3.96 -4.77
N ILE A 45 -40.35 3.85 -6.02
CA ILE A 45 -39.58 4.90 -6.65
C ILE A 45 -40.58 5.99 -6.98
N TYR A 46 -40.42 7.16 -6.38
CA TYR A 46 -41.21 8.33 -6.72
C TYR A 46 -40.29 9.50 -7.01
N THR A 47 -40.72 10.33 -7.95
CA THR A 47 -40.07 11.59 -8.26
C THR A 47 -40.66 12.68 -7.39
N GLY A 48 -39.87 13.72 -7.12
CA GLY A 48 -40.36 14.87 -6.35
C GLY A 48 -39.47 16.09 -6.50
N GLY A 49 -39.96 17.23 -6.00
CA GLY A 49 -39.39 18.57 -6.23
C GLY A 49 -40.23 19.37 -7.22
N ASP A 50 -39.95 20.67 -7.36
CA ASP A 50 -40.78 21.60 -8.13
C ASP A 50 -40.93 21.22 -9.63
N ASN A 51 -40.05 20.36 -10.15
CA ASN A 51 -40.07 19.81 -11.53
C ASN A 51 -39.64 18.33 -11.61
N ASP A 52 -39.96 17.47 -10.62
CA ASP A 52 -39.54 16.05 -10.61
C ASP A 52 -38.00 15.83 -10.72
N GLU A 53 -37.23 16.79 -10.19
CA GLU A 53 -35.77 16.81 -10.30
C GLU A 53 -35.06 15.82 -9.37
N TYR A 54 -35.76 15.22 -8.40
CA TYR A 54 -35.21 14.20 -7.52
C TYR A 54 -35.90 12.86 -7.71
N ILE A 55 -35.12 11.79 -7.60
CA ILE A 55 -35.60 10.42 -7.55
C ILE A 55 -35.35 9.87 -6.15
N TYR A 56 -36.41 9.44 -5.48
CA TYR A 56 -36.34 8.83 -4.16
C TYR A 56 -36.43 7.32 -4.32
N ILE A 57 -35.38 6.60 -3.88
CA ILE A 57 -35.33 5.14 -3.90
C ILE A 57 -35.26 4.68 -2.45
N GLY A 58 -36.38 4.18 -1.92
CA GLY A 58 -36.51 3.90 -0.49
C GLY A 58 -36.34 5.17 0.34
N ARG A 59 -35.35 5.20 1.25
CA ARG A 59 -35.05 6.35 2.12
C ARG A 59 -33.96 7.28 1.56
N GLN A 60 -33.44 7.00 0.37
CA GLN A 60 -32.33 7.77 -0.23
C GLN A 60 -32.85 8.71 -1.32
N LYS A 61 -32.36 9.95 -1.30
CA LYS A 61 -32.70 11.01 -2.26
C LYS A 61 -31.54 11.18 -3.23
N PHE A 62 -31.82 11.06 -4.53
CA PHE A 62 -30.85 11.27 -5.61
C PHE A 62 -31.31 12.42 -6.52
N LEU A 63 -30.38 13.24 -7.01
CA LEU A 63 -30.69 14.25 -8.02
C LEU A 63 -30.76 13.56 -9.39
N LYS A 64 -31.78 13.88 -10.19
CA LYS A 64 -32.03 13.22 -11.47
C LYS A 64 -30.90 13.49 -12.47
N SER A 65 -30.24 14.65 -12.42
CA SER A 65 -29.04 14.92 -13.24
C SER A 65 -27.87 13.98 -12.93
N ASP A 66 -27.75 13.49 -11.69
CA ASP A 66 -26.70 12.54 -11.29
C ASP A 66 -27.00 11.13 -11.83
N LEU A 67 -28.26 10.88 -12.22
CA LEU A 67 -28.76 9.64 -12.82
C LEU A 67 -28.89 9.73 -14.35
N TYR A 68 -28.76 10.94 -14.93
CA TYR A 68 -28.81 11.19 -16.37
C TYR A 68 -27.54 11.91 -16.84
N GLN A 69 -26.43 11.18 -16.97
CA GLN A 69 -25.34 11.62 -17.82
C GLN A 69 -24.64 10.43 -18.50
N ALA A 70 -24.62 10.43 -19.83
CA ALA A 70 -23.83 9.47 -20.59
C ALA A 70 -22.34 9.82 -20.43
N PHE A 71 -21.58 8.92 -19.81
CA PHE A 71 -20.16 9.13 -19.52
C PHE A 71 -19.31 8.23 -20.44
N GLY A 72 -18.76 8.81 -21.52
CA GLY A 72 -17.94 8.07 -22.51
C GLY A 72 -16.52 7.72 -22.07
N GLY A 73 -16.17 7.88 -20.79
CA GLY A 73 -14.80 7.81 -20.29
C GLY A 73 -14.28 6.42 -19.89
N THR A 74 -15.09 5.35 -19.95
CA THR A 74 -14.70 3.99 -19.52
C THR A 74 -14.66 2.96 -20.66
N LEU A 75 -14.87 3.39 -21.92
CA LEU A 75 -15.07 2.50 -23.08
C LEU A 75 -16.16 1.43 -22.86
N ASN A 76 -17.14 1.70 -22.00
CA ASN A 76 -18.27 0.82 -21.75
C ASN A 76 -19.53 1.46 -22.37
N PRO A 77 -20.14 0.89 -23.43
CA PRO A 77 -21.21 1.55 -24.20
C PRO A 77 -22.58 1.51 -23.51
N GLY A 78 -22.67 1.15 -22.23
CA GLY A 78 -23.92 1.05 -21.46
C GLY A 78 -23.84 1.66 -20.06
N LEU A 79 -25.00 1.76 -19.41
CA LEU A 79 -25.15 2.26 -18.03
C LEU A 79 -24.39 1.36 -17.06
N ALA A 80 -23.32 1.87 -16.44
CA ALA A 80 -22.59 1.17 -15.39
C ALA A 80 -22.63 1.99 -14.09
N PRO A 81 -23.09 1.42 -12.96
CA PRO A 81 -22.87 2.05 -11.66
C PRO A 81 -21.38 2.25 -11.45
N ALA A 82 -20.98 3.31 -10.74
CA ALA A 82 -19.58 3.53 -10.39
C ALA A 82 -19.04 2.24 -9.73
N PRO A 83 -17.95 1.63 -10.26
CA PRO A 83 -17.44 0.40 -9.70
C PRO A 83 -17.03 0.65 -8.25
N VAL A 84 -17.71 0.01 -7.30
CA VAL A 84 -17.36 0.04 -5.87
C VAL A 84 -16.21 -0.95 -5.59
N HIS A 85 -15.25 -1.06 -6.52
CA HIS A 85 -14.13 -1.96 -6.39
C HIS A 85 -13.15 -1.39 -5.37
N LYS A 86 -13.16 -1.98 -4.16
CA LYS A 86 -12.10 -1.77 -3.18
C LYS A 86 -10.84 -2.47 -3.71
N PHE A 87 -9.88 -1.70 -4.21
CA PHE A 87 -8.58 -2.26 -4.59
C PHE A 87 -7.82 -2.73 -3.33
N ALA A 88 -6.96 -3.74 -3.51
CA ALA A 88 -6.06 -4.17 -2.46
C ALA A 88 -5.01 -3.07 -2.17
N ASN A 89 -4.48 -3.05 -0.95
CA ASN A 89 -3.38 -2.15 -0.58
C ASN A 89 -2.08 -2.57 -1.29
N PRO A 90 -1.50 -1.75 -2.19
CA PRO A 90 -0.29 -2.10 -2.93
C PRO A 90 0.99 -1.76 -2.16
N ALA A 91 0.92 -0.98 -1.07
CA ALA A 91 2.09 -0.59 -0.26
C ALA A 91 2.97 -1.77 0.15
N PRO A 92 2.43 -2.91 0.63
CA PRO A 92 3.27 -4.02 1.07
C PRO A 92 4.05 -4.68 -0.06
N LEU A 93 3.49 -4.69 -1.28
CA LEU A 93 4.19 -5.18 -2.47
C LEU A 93 5.36 -4.26 -2.81
N GLY A 94 5.13 -2.95 -2.84
CA GLY A 94 6.17 -1.96 -3.11
C GLY A 94 7.28 -1.96 -2.04
N LEU A 95 6.91 -2.06 -0.77
CA LEU A 95 7.87 -2.16 0.35
C LEU A 95 8.67 -3.46 0.32
N SER A 96 8.06 -4.59 -0.08
CA SER A 96 8.78 -5.86 -0.24
C SER A 96 9.77 -5.83 -1.40
N ALA A 97 9.37 -5.21 -2.52
CA ALA A 97 10.22 -4.95 -3.68
C ALA A 97 11.44 -4.09 -3.33
N PHE A 98 11.19 -3.00 -2.61
CA PHE A 98 12.22 -2.14 -2.07
C PHE A 98 13.17 -2.89 -1.13
N ALA A 99 12.61 -3.63 -0.16
CA ALA A 99 13.37 -4.30 0.88
C ALA A 99 14.33 -5.36 0.33
N LEU A 100 13.86 -6.24 -0.56
CA LEU A 100 14.70 -7.29 -1.14
C LEU A 100 15.86 -6.69 -1.95
N THR A 101 15.56 -5.71 -2.78
CA THR A 101 16.57 -5.08 -3.65
C THR A 101 17.58 -4.31 -2.81
N THR A 102 17.11 -3.57 -1.79
CA THR A 102 17.97 -2.87 -0.82
C THR A 102 18.86 -3.85 -0.08
N PHE A 103 18.32 -4.97 0.41
CA PHE A 103 19.09 -5.98 1.13
C PHE A 103 20.24 -6.52 0.29
N VAL A 104 19.97 -6.93 -0.94
CA VAL A 104 20.99 -7.50 -1.83
C VAL A 104 22.08 -6.48 -2.16
N LEU A 105 21.73 -5.24 -2.50
CA LEU A 105 22.71 -4.18 -2.76
C LEU A 105 23.54 -3.87 -1.50
N SER A 106 22.88 -3.82 -0.36
CA SER A 106 23.49 -3.50 0.93
C SER A 106 24.52 -4.55 1.37
N MET A 107 24.26 -5.83 1.07
CA MET A 107 25.23 -6.92 1.30
C MET A 107 26.50 -6.73 0.45
N PHE A 108 26.38 -6.28 -0.80
CA PHE A 108 27.54 -5.96 -1.64
C PHE A 108 28.31 -4.73 -1.14
N ASN A 109 27.59 -3.68 -0.73
CA ASN A 109 28.20 -2.47 -0.15
C ASN A 109 28.93 -2.78 1.17
N ALA A 110 28.37 -3.68 1.99
CA ALA A 110 29.01 -4.17 3.22
C ALA A 110 30.21 -5.10 2.95
N ARG A 111 30.48 -5.49 1.69
CA ARG A 111 31.49 -6.49 1.30
C ARG A 111 31.27 -7.84 1.98
N ALA A 112 30.00 -8.24 2.17
CA ALA A 112 29.66 -9.55 2.69
C ALA A 112 30.28 -10.63 1.79
N GLN A 113 30.90 -11.66 2.42
CA GLN A 113 31.61 -12.73 1.71
C GLN A 113 32.75 -12.24 0.78
N GLY A 114 33.21 -10.99 0.93
CA GLY A 114 34.28 -10.43 0.09
C GLY A 114 33.84 -10.10 -1.35
N ILE A 115 32.54 -10.15 -1.66
CA ILE A 115 32.05 -9.88 -3.02
C ILE A 115 32.21 -8.39 -3.35
N THR A 116 32.87 -8.10 -4.48
CA THR A 116 33.16 -6.73 -4.91
C THR A 116 32.34 -6.25 -6.10
N ILE A 117 31.88 -7.19 -6.94
CA ILE A 117 31.15 -6.91 -8.19
C ILE A 117 29.65 -7.10 -7.93
N PRO A 118 28.84 -6.03 -7.85
CA PRO A 118 27.44 -6.13 -7.47
C PRO A 118 26.51 -6.52 -8.64
N ASN A 119 26.99 -7.14 -9.73
CA ASN A 119 26.21 -7.25 -10.97
C ASN A 119 24.90 -8.07 -10.85
N VAL A 120 24.82 -9.02 -9.91
CA VAL A 120 23.59 -9.80 -9.66
C VAL A 120 22.41 -8.90 -9.27
N ILE A 121 22.66 -7.70 -8.72
CA ILE A 121 21.60 -6.76 -8.33
C ILE A 121 20.78 -6.27 -9.52
N VAL A 122 21.33 -6.26 -10.73
CA VAL A 122 20.69 -5.67 -11.93
C VAL A 122 19.33 -6.32 -12.19
N GLY A 123 19.19 -7.64 -12.01
CA GLY A 123 17.92 -8.33 -12.15
C GLY A 123 16.88 -7.87 -11.12
N CYS A 124 17.27 -7.78 -9.84
CA CYS A 124 16.37 -7.31 -8.78
C CYS A 124 15.98 -5.84 -8.98
N ALA A 125 16.96 -5.00 -9.34
CA ALA A 125 16.79 -3.57 -9.57
C ALA A 125 15.89 -3.29 -10.79
N MET A 126 15.99 -4.07 -11.86
CA MET A 126 15.11 -3.91 -13.03
C MET A 126 13.68 -4.35 -12.73
N PHE A 127 13.51 -5.58 -12.24
CA PHE A 127 12.19 -6.22 -12.26
C PHE A 127 11.43 -6.04 -10.96
N TYR A 128 12.10 -6.12 -9.81
CA TYR A 128 11.41 -6.10 -8.54
C TYR A 128 11.43 -4.71 -7.91
N GLY A 129 12.60 -4.26 -7.42
CA GLY A 129 12.78 -2.91 -6.91
C GLY A 129 12.45 -1.82 -7.94
N GLY A 130 12.59 -2.10 -9.24
CA GLY A 130 12.23 -1.18 -10.31
C GLY A 130 10.77 -1.30 -10.73
N LEU A 131 10.50 -2.23 -11.64
CA LEU A 131 9.19 -2.35 -12.30
C LEU A 131 8.04 -2.66 -11.34
N VAL A 132 8.15 -3.69 -10.50
CA VAL A 132 7.07 -4.06 -9.57
C VAL A 132 6.81 -2.95 -8.55
N GLN A 133 7.87 -2.32 -8.03
CA GLN A 133 7.73 -1.21 -7.10
C GLN A 133 7.07 0.02 -7.75
N LEU A 134 7.44 0.35 -8.99
CA LEU A 134 6.82 1.42 -9.77
C LEU A 134 5.33 1.15 -10.00
N ILE A 135 4.97 -0.07 -10.38
CA ILE A 135 3.56 -0.47 -10.55
C ILE A 135 2.79 -0.33 -9.22
N ALA A 136 3.37 -0.77 -8.10
CA ALA A 136 2.75 -0.60 -6.79
C ALA A 136 2.51 0.89 -6.47
N GLY A 137 3.47 1.76 -6.80
CA GLY A 137 3.30 3.21 -6.66
C GLY A 137 2.20 3.81 -7.54
N ILE A 138 2.05 3.35 -8.79
CA ILE A 138 0.95 3.78 -9.67
C ILE A 138 -0.40 3.41 -9.04
N TRP A 139 -0.51 2.24 -8.43
CA TRP A 139 -1.73 1.83 -7.72
C TRP A 139 -1.96 2.62 -6.42
N GLU A 140 -0.92 3.07 -5.71
CA GLU A 140 -1.08 4.01 -4.60
C GLU A 140 -1.67 5.34 -5.06
N ILE A 141 -1.28 5.84 -6.23
CA ILE A 141 -1.86 7.06 -6.81
C ILE A 141 -3.35 6.83 -7.13
N ALA A 142 -3.70 5.67 -7.69
CA ALA A 142 -5.09 5.29 -7.94
C ALA A 142 -5.94 5.17 -6.67
N LEU A 143 -5.29 4.93 -5.52
CA LEU A 143 -5.88 4.90 -4.18
C LEU A 143 -5.80 6.26 -3.45
N GLU A 144 -5.46 7.33 -4.17
CA GLU A 144 -5.33 8.69 -3.63
C GLU A 144 -4.29 8.84 -2.50
N ASN A 145 -3.35 7.88 -2.40
CA ASN A 145 -2.25 7.94 -1.46
C ASN A 145 -1.04 8.64 -2.10
N THR A 146 -1.03 9.97 -2.02
CA THR A 146 0.05 10.81 -2.58
C THR A 146 1.43 10.45 -2.04
N PHE A 147 1.54 10.14 -0.75
CA PHE A 147 2.81 9.77 -0.14
C PHE A 147 3.31 8.43 -0.70
N GLY A 148 2.47 7.40 -0.66
CA GLY A 148 2.80 6.07 -1.17
C GLY A 148 3.15 6.09 -2.65
N GLY A 149 2.35 6.80 -3.45
CA GLY A 149 2.58 6.97 -4.88
C GLY A 149 3.89 7.65 -5.19
N THR A 150 4.19 8.75 -4.50
CA THR A 150 5.45 9.48 -4.68
C THR A 150 6.64 8.63 -4.26
N ALA A 151 6.61 8.04 -3.06
CA ALA A 151 7.73 7.25 -2.55
C ALA A 151 8.00 6.01 -3.42
N LEU A 152 6.99 5.19 -3.71
CA LEU A 152 7.16 3.93 -4.42
C LEU A 152 7.51 4.14 -5.90
N CYS A 153 6.89 5.10 -6.59
CA CYS A 153 7.25 5.41 -7.97
C CYS A 153 8.68 5.97 -8.06
N SER A 154 9.06 6.89 -7.15
CA SER A 154 10.41 7.45 -7.15
C SER A 154 11.47 6.39 -6.86
N TYR A 155 11.27 5.52 -5.87
CA TYR A 155 12.23 4.44 -5.61
C TYR A 155 12.22 3.34 -6.68
N GLY A 156 11.09 3.10 -7.34
CA GLY A 156 11.04 2.30 -8.57
C GLY A 156 11.92 2.89 -9.67
N GLY A 157 11.80 4.20 -9.90
CA GLY A 157 12.67 4.95 -10.80
C GLY A 157 14.14 4.92 -10.39
N PHE A 158 14.44 5.04 -9.10
CA PHE A 158 15.80 4.88 -8.55
C PHE A 158 16.38 3.53 -8.98
N TRP A 159 15.69 2.43 -8.72
CA TRP A 159 16.20 1.10 -9.04
C TRP A 159 16.38 0.85 -10.53
N LEU A 160 15.44 1.31 -11.36
CA LEU A 160 15.59 1.25 -12.83
C LEU A 160 16.80 2.06 -13.31
N SER A 161 16.98 3.28 -12.79
CA SER A 161 18.14 4.12 -13.11
C SER A 161 19.46 3.54 -12.59
N PHE A 162 19.45 2.89 -11.43
CA PHE A 162 20.61 2.22 -10.86
C PHE A 162 21.02 1.00 -11.71
N ALA A 163 20.04 0.21 -12.18
CA ALA A 163 20.30 -0.89 -13.09
C ALA A 163 20.90 -0.41 -14.42
N ALA A 164 20.44 0.74 -14.94
CA ALA A 164 20.97 1.34 -16.16
C ALA A 164 22.48 1.63 -16.09
N ILE A 165 23.02 1.93 -14.89
CA ILE A 165 24.47 2.13 -14.69
C ILE A 165 25.25 0.88 -15.13
N TYR A 166 24.76 -0.31 -14.79
CA TYR A 166 25.46 -1.58 -15.04
C TYR A 166 25.09 -2.26 -16.35
N ILE A 167 24.02 -1.81 -17.03
CA ILE A 167 23.61 -2.36 -18.32
C ILE A 167 24.45 -1.68 -19.43
N PRO A 168 25.30 -2.43 -20.16
CA PRO A 168 26.24 -1.83 -21.11
C PRO A 168 25.58 -0.98 -22.21
N TRP A 169 24.35 -1.32 -22.60
CA TRP A 169 23.63 -0.60 -23.64
C TRP A 169 23.34 0.88 -23.32
N PHE A 170 23.33 1.27 -22.04
CA PHE A 170 23.20 2.68 -21.65
C PHE A 170 24.53 3.45 -21.72
N GLY A 171 25.67 2.78 -21.85
CA GLY A 171 26.99 3.41 -22.00
C GLY A 171 27.47 4.22 -20.79
N ILE A 172 26.82 4.12 -19.63
CA ILE A 172 27.14 4.98 -18.47
C ILE A 172 28.54 4.71 -17.94
N LEU A 173 28.90 3.44 -17.69
CA LEU A 173 30.25 3.12 -17.18
C LEU A 173 31.34 3.33 -18.24
N GLU A 174 31.05 3.06 -19.51
CA GLU A 174 31.97 3.27 -20.65
C GLU A 174 32.35 4.75 -20.79
N ALA A 175 31.41 5.66 -20.56
CA ALA A 175 31.66 7.10 -20.63
C ALA A 175 32.71 7.62 -19.63
N TYR A 176 33.07 6.83 -18.60
CA TYR A 176 34.09 7.16 -17.60
C TYR A 176 35.32 6.23 -17.67
N GLU A 177 35.53 5.49 -18.75
CA GLU A 177 36.70 4.64 -18.91
C GLU A 177 38.01 5.45 -18.81
N GLY A 178 38.91 5.04 -17.91
CA GLY A 178 40.15 5.77 -17.61
C GLY A 178 40.00 7.02 -16.76
N ASN A 179 38.79 7.27 -16.20
CA ASN A 179 38.52 8.40 -15.31
C ASN A 179 37.60 8.00 -14.14
N GLU A 180 38.09 7.07 -13.32
CA GLU A 180 37.34 6.47 -12.21
C GLU A 180 37.00 7.48 -11.10
N SER A 181 37.82 8.50 -10.91
CA SER A 181 37.56 9.60 -9.97
C SER A 181 36.29 10.36 -10.37
N ASP A 182 36.13 10.70 -11.66
CA ASP A 182 34.94 11.41 -12.12
C ASP A 182 33.69 10.53 -12.03
N LEU A 183 33.81 9.22 -12.28
CA LEU A 183 32.72 8.27 -12.05
C LEU A 183 32.29 8.25 -10.57
N ASN A 184 33.25 8.19 -9.64
CA ASN A 184 32.96 8.21 -8.20
C ASN A 184 32.27 9.52 -7.81
N ASN A 185 32.73 10.67 -8.30
CA ASN A 185 32.06 11.94 -8.05
C ASN A 185 30.64 11.98 -8.63
N ALA A 186 30.44 11.47 -9.85
CA ALA A 186 29.12 11.40 -10.48
C ALA A 186 28.14 10.52 -9.69
N LEU A 187 28.58 9.33 -9.26
CA LEU A 187 27.78 8.43 -8.40
C LEU A 187 27.52 9.05 -7.02
N GLY A 188 28.49 9.79 -6.47
CA GLY A 188 28.35 10.56 -5.25
C GLY A 188 27.24 11.60 -5.35
N PHE A 189 27.20 12.40 -6.42
CA PHE A 189 26.13 13.37 -6.68
C PHE A 189 24.78 12.70 -6.89
N TYR A 190 24.75 11.60 -7.64
CA TYR A 190 23.54 10.81 -7.86
C TYR A 190 22.92 10.36 -6.53
N LEU A 191 23.70 9.75 -5.64
CA LEU A 191 23.24 9.30 -4.33
C LEU A 191 22.92 10.46 -3.37
N LEU A 192 23.61 11.59 -3.49
CA LEU A 192 23.32 12.79 -2.69
C LEU A 192 21.93 13.34 -3.02
N GLY A 193 21.56 13.38 -4.29
CA GLY A 193 20.20 13.75 -4.71
C GLY A 193 19.13 12.86 -4.08
N TRP A 194 19.36 11.55 -4.06
CA TRP A 194 18.47 10.59 -3.39
C TRP A 194 18.44 10.74 -1.87
N ALA A 195 19.56 11.12 -1.24
CA ALA A 195 19.61 11.43 0.18
C ALA A 195 18.73 12.65 0.52
N ILE A 196 18.83 13.73 -0.26
CA ILE A 196 18.03 14.96 -0.08
C ILE A 196 16.54 14.66 -0.26
N PHE A 197 16.17 13.97 -1.33
CA PHE A 197 14.78 13.56 -1.58
C PHE A 197 14.22 12.71 -0.43
N THR A 198 14.98 11.70 0.02
CA THR A 198 14.56 10.81 1.11
C THR A 198 14.45 11.54 2.44
N PHE A 199 15.34 12.51 2.70
CA PHE A 199 15.24 13.35 3.89
C PHE A 199 13.96 14.19 3.88
N GLY A 200 13.59 14.75 2.72
CA GLY A 200 12.29 15.41 2.53
C GLY A 200 11.11 14.50 2.87
N LEU A 201 11.10 13.27 2.36
CA LEU A 201 10.06 12.28 2.69
C LEU A 201 10.08 11.88 4.17
N THR A 202 11.25 11.87 4.82
CA THR A 202 11.37 11.56 6.26
C THR A 202 10.61 12.57 7.12
N VAL A 203 10.62 13.86 6.75
CA VAL A 203 9.84 14.89 7.45
C VAL A 203 8.33 14.57 7.36
N CYS A 204 7.86 14.05 6.23
CA CYS A 204 6.47 13.66 6.04
C CYS A 204 6.04 12.43 6.86
N THR A 205 6.98 11.66 7.45
CA THR A 205 6.66 10.47 8.26
C THR A 205 6.66 10.73 9.78
N MET A 206 6.91 11.95 10.24
CA MET A 206 6.99 12.27 11.68
C MET A 206 5.68 12.08 12.46
N LYS A 207 4.53 12.01 11.78
CA LYS A 207 3.22 11.71 12.37
C LYS A 207 2.77 10.26 12.20
N SER A 208 3.66 9.39 11.74
CA SER A 208 3.36 7.99 11.43
C SER A 208 3.76 7.04 12.58
N THR A 209 4.12 5.81 12.26
CA THR A 209 4.68 4.85 13.22
C THR A 209 6.20 5.01 13.32
N VAL A 210 6.77 4.61 14.46
CA VAL A 210 8.23 4.59 14.69
C VAL A 210 8.94 3.83 13.58
N MET A 211 8.45 2.66 13.18
CA MET A 211 9.10 1.84 12.14
C MET A 211 9.00 2.46 10.75
N PHE A 212 7.92 3.18 10.45
CA PHE A 212 7.80 3.89 9.18
C PHE A 212 8.68 5.14 9.13
N PHE A 213 8.80 5.87 10.24
CA PHE A 213 9.75 6.97 10.36
C PHE A 213 11.21 6.48 10.26
N LEU A 214 11.57 5.45 11.02
CA LEU A 214 12.92 4.89 11.01
C LEU A 214 13.32 4.35 9.64
N LEU A 215 12.37 3.81 8.86
CA LEU A 215 12.62 3.38 7.49
C LEU A 215 13.23 4.51 6.65
N PHE A 216 12.54 5.65 6.56
CA PHE A 216 12.97 6.77 5.74
C PHE A 216 14.18 7.50 6.35
N PHE A 217 14.22 7.64 7.67
CA PHE A 217 15.35 8.27 8.36
C PHE A 217 16.65 7.51 8.13
N LEU A 218 16.66 6.19 8.38
CA LEU A 218 17.87 5.37 8.18
C LEU A 218 18.20 5.19 6.70
N LEU A 219 17.21 5.20 5.80
CA LEU A 219 17.46 5.21 4.36
C LEU A 219 18.13 6.51 3.92
N SER A 220 17.72 7.67 4.44
CA SER A 220 18.36 8.95 4.14
C SER A 220 19.84 8.95 4.57
N LEU A 221 20.13 8.42 5.76
CA LEU A 221 21.50 8.25 6.25
C LEU A 221 22.28 7.23 5.42
N THR A 222 21.63 6.17 4.94
CA THR A 222 22.25 5.17 4.07
C THR A 222 22.71 5.82 2.76
N PHE A 223 21.84 6.55 2.08
CA PHE A 223 22.21 7.28 0.86
C PHE A 223 23.31 8.31 1.11
N LEU A 224 23.23 9.05 2.21
CA LEU A 224 24.24 10.03 2.58
C LEU A 224 25.62 9.37 2.80
N LEU A 225 25.67 8.27 3.54
CA LEU A 225 26.92 7.53 3.79
C LEU A 225 27.49 6.94 2.49
N LEU A 226 26.65 6.37 1.63
CA LEU A 226 27.11 5.85 0.34
C LEU A 226 27.65 6.98 -0.55
N SER A 227 26.97 8.13 -0.60
CA SER A 227 27.42 9.34 -1.32
C SER A 227 28.79 9.83 -0.81
N ILE A 228 28.95 9.98 0.51
CA ILE A 228 30.24 10.36 1.13
C ILE A 228 31.30 9.30 0.84
N GLY A 229 30.94 8.02 0.85
CA GLY A 229 31.85 6.92 0.53
C GLY A 229 32.40 7.00 -0.90
N HIS A 230 31.57 7.43 -1.85
CA HIS A 230 32.00 7.70 -3.23
C HIS A 230 32.88 8.94 -3.33
N PHE A 231 32.46 10.08 -2.77
CA PHE A 231 33.27 11.33 -2.82
C PHE A 231 34.62 11.21 -2.12
N ALA A 232 34.67 10.50 -0.98
CA ALA A 232 35.89 10.33 -0.21
C ALA A 232 36.71 9.11 -0.65
N GLU A 233 36.15 8.27 -1.55
CA GLU A 233 36.72 6.99 -1.98
C GLU A 233 37.13 6.07 -0.81
N LYS A 234 36.39 6.16 0.30
CA LYS A 234 36.67 5.43 1.54
C LYS A 234 35.74 4.25 1.69
N LEU A 235 36.28 3.06 1.45
CA LEU A 235 35.55 1.79 1.60
C LEU A 235 34.88 1.63 2.98
N GLY A 236 35.51 2.13 4.05
CA GLY A 236 34.93 2.07 5.40
C GLY A 236 33.58 2.78 5.51
N VAL A 237 33.42 3.91 4.82
CA VAL A 237 32.17 4.68 4.81
C VAL A 237 31.11 3.97 3.96
N THR A 238 31.48 3.48 2.78
CA THR A 238 30.58 2.67 1.93
C THR A 238 30.09 1.42 2.65
N ARG A 239 30.97 0.75 3.42
CA ARG A 239 30.60 -0.41 4.25
C ARG A 239 29.62 -0.03 5.35
N ALA A 240 29.83 1.11 6.02
CA ALA A 240 28.89 1.59 7.03
C ALA A 240 27.50 1.86 6.42
N GLY A 241 27.45 2.48 5.24
CA GLY A 241 26.21 2.64 4.46
C GLY A 241 25.58 1.31 4.10
N GLY A 242 26.36 0.31 3.67
CA GLY A 242 25.89 -1.04 3.40
C GLY A 242 25.26 -1.72 4.62
N VAL A 243 25.91 -1.69 5.78
CA VAL A 243 25.36 -2.27 7.01
C VAL A 243 24.06 -1.58 7.42
N LEU A 244 24.01 -0.25 7.32
CA LEU A 244 22.80 0.51 7.61
C LEU A 244 21.66 0.15 6.64
N GLY A 245 21.96 -0.04 5.36
CA GLY A 245 21.01 -0.47 4.34
C GLY A 245 20.43 -1.87 4.60
N VAL A 246 21.20 -2.78 5.20
CA VAL A 246 20.66 -4.08 5.66
C VAL A 246 19.60 -3.87 6.74
N VAL A 247 19.85 -3.00 7.73
CA VAL A 247 18.87 -2.68 8.78
C VAL A 247 17.60 -2.05 8.18
N VAL A 248 17.78 -1.12 7.24
CA VAL A 248 16.68 -0.49 6.48
C VAL A 248 15.82 -1.53 5.78
N ALA A 249 16.42 -2.54 5.13
CA ALA A 249 15.68 -3.59 4.45
C ALA A 249 14.79 -4.42 5.40
N PHE A 250 15.30 -4.77 6.58
CA PHE A 250 14.50 -5.48 7.58
C PHE A 250 13.34 -4.63 8.12
N ILE A 251 13.56 -3.33 8.32
CA ILE A 251 12.49 -2.41 8.72
C ILE A 251 11.45 -2.27 7.59
N ALA A 252 11.87 -2.23 6.33
CA ALA A 252 10.96 -2.20 5.18
C ALA A 252 10.12 -3.47 5.11
N TRP A 253 10.72 -4.66 5.28
CA TRP A 253 9.96 -5.91 5.39
C TRP A 253 9.04 -5.96 6.60
N TYR A 254 9.43 -5.37 7.74
CA TYR A 254 8.52 -5.24 8.89
C TYR A 254 7.27 -4.44 8.54
N ASN A 255 7.44 -3.27 7.89
CA ASN A 255 6.32 -2.43 7.45
C ASN A 255 5.48 -3.14 6.37
N ALA A 256 6.10 -3.86 5.45
CA ALA A 256 5.40 -4.68 4.46
C ALA A 256 4.58 -5.78 5.13
N TYR A 257 5.19 -6.54 6.04
CA TYR A 257 4.52 -7.60 6.79
C TYR A 257 3.33 -7.04 7.60
N ALA A 258 3.47 -5.86 8.21
CA ALA A 258 2.38 -5.18 8.90
C ALA A 258 1.17 -4.88 7.99
N GLY A 259 1.40 -4.64 6.69
CA GLY A 259 0.32 -4.42 5.73
C GLY A 259 -0.21 -5.69 5.06
N VAL A 260 0.52 -6.81 5.06
CA VAL A 260 0.05 -8.12 4.55
C VAL A 260 -0.64 -8.95 5.63
N ALA A 261 -0.11 -8.93 6.85
CA ALA A 261 -0.54 -9.81 7.93
C ALA A 261 -1.89 -9.36 8.48
N THR A 262 -2.85 -10.29 8.47
CA THR A 262 -4.19 -10.14 9.03
C THR A 262 -4.45 -11.24 10.04
N LYS A 263 -5.48 -11.10 10.89
CA LYS A 263 -5.86 -12.14 11.86
C LYS A 263 -6.26 -13.46 11.20
N GLN A 264 -6.62 -13.41 9.92
CA GLN A 264 -7.07 -14.55 9.13
C GLN A 264 -5.90 -15.33 8.50
N ASN A 265 -4.81 -14.67 8.15
CA ASN A 265 -3.68 -15.29 7.44
C ASN A 265 -2.42 -15.46 8.29
N SER A 266 -2.37 -14.86 9.50
CA SER A 266 -1.18 -14.92 10.35
C SER A 266 -1.53 -15.01 11.84
N TYR A 267 -0.79 -15.87 12.55
CA TYR A 267 -0.79 -15.93 14.01
C TYR A 267 0.05 -14.82 14.65
N VAL A 268 0.96 -14.20 13.89
CA VAL A 268 1.84 -13.12 14.34
C VAL A 268 1.44 -11.83 13.64
N LEU A 269 1.15 -10.79 14.41
CA LEU A 269 0.82 -9.47 13.87
C LEU A 269 1.90 -8.47 14.25
N ALA A 270 2.36 -7.69 13.29
CA ALA A 270 3.24 -6.57 13.56
C ALA A 270 2.47 -5.49 14.32
N ARG A 271 3.03 -5.04 15.45
CA ARG A 271 2.41 -3.99 16.27
C ARG A 271 2.93 -2.62 15.82
N PRO A 272 2.07 -1.71 15.34
CA PRO A 272 2.51 -0.35 15.08
C PRO A 272 2.74 0.39 16.40
N PHE A 273 3.91 0.99 16.57
CA PHE A 273 4.17 1.94 17.65
C PHE A 273 4.00 3.35 17.08
N PRO A 274 2.92 4.07 17.37
CA PRO A 274 2.72 5.43 16.85
C PRO A 274 3.74 6.40 17.45
N LEU A 275 4.18 7.39 16.67
CA LEU A 275 4.96 8.50 17.21
C LEU A 275 4.04 9.44 18.04
N PRO A 276 4.57 10.13 19.06
CA PRO A 276 3.77 11.05 19.88
C PRO A 276 3.12 12.13 19.00
N SER A 277 1.79 12.19 18.98
CA SER A 277 1.06 13.31 18.38
C SER A 277 0.74 14.34 19.47
N THR A 278 0.71 15.63 19.10
CA THR A 278 0.32 16.74 20.00
C THR A 278 -1.18 16.81 20.27
N GLU A 279 -1.96 15.83 19.81
CA GLU A 279 -3.37 15.72 20.22
C GLU A 279 -3.41 15.25 21.68
N ARG A 280 -3.31 16.22 22.59
CA ARG A 280 -4.04 16.09 23.84
C ARG A 280 -5.48 15.87 23.44
N VAL A 281 -6.01 14.69 23.73
CA VAL A 281 -7.45 14.47 23.82
C VAL A 281 -7.96 15.46 24.86
N ILE A 282 -8.42 16.62 24.40
CA ILE A 282 -9.22 17.51 25.22
C ILE A 282 -10.60 16.87 25.21
N PHE A 283 -10.91 16.29 26.37
CA PHE A 283 -12.16 15.67 26.83
C PHE A 283 -13.38 15.75 25.92
#